data_AF-A0A0M3JL41-F1
#
_entry.id   AF-A0A0M3JL41-F1
#
_cell.length_a   1.000
_cell.length_b   1.000
_cell.length_c   1.000
_cell.angle_alpha   90.00
_cell.angle_beta   90.00
_cell.angle_gamma   90.00
#
_symmetry.space_group_name_H-M   'P 1'
#
loop_
_entity.id
_entity.type
_entity.pdbx_description
1 polymer ?
#
loop_
_entity_poly.entity_id
_entity_poly.type
_entity_poly.pdbx_seq_one_letter_code
_entity_poly.pdbx_strand_id
1 'polypeptide(L)'
;MLIASIQDITFEDADNQETRSAKEALLLWCQMKTAGYPNVNVRNFTTSWRDGLAFNALIHKHRPDLIEYDKLQKSNALFNLGNAFDTAEQQLGLMKFLDPEGLFSYIL
;
A
#
# COMPACT_ATOMS: atom_id res chain seq x y z
N MET A 1 -38.48 26.93 18.23
CA MET A 1 -38.10 26.76 16.80
C MET A 1 -36.74 26.10 16.82
N LEU A 2 -36.73 24.77 16.86
CA LEU A 2 -35.51 23.97 17.06
C LEU A 2 -34.78 23.81 15.73
N ILE A 3 -33.49 24.14 15.77
CA ILE A 3 -32.46 23.76 14.83
C ILE A 3 -32.52 22.25 14.52
N ALA A 4 -32.63 21.90 13.24
CA ALA A 4 -32.26 20.58 12.77
C ALA A 4 -30.94 20.74 12.00
N SER A 5 -29.86 20.24 12.61
CA SER A 5 -28.57 20.09 11.97
C SER A 5 -28.74 19.26 10.69
N ILE A 6 -28.09 19.71 9.61
CA ILE A 6 -27.88 18.90 8.42
C ILE A 6 -27.04 17.70 8.87
N GLN A 7 -27.70 16.58 9.18
CA GLN A 7 -27.03 15.30 9.27
C GLN A 7 -26.67 14.87 7.86
N ASP A 8 -25.42 14.44 7.73
CA ASP A 8 -24.77 13.98 6.51
C ASP A 8 -25.71 13.18 5.62
N ILE A 9 -25.76 13.56 4.35
CA ILE A 9 -26.33 12.72 3.30
C ILE A 9 -25.47 11.44 3.28
N THR A 10 -25.98 10.38 3.90
CA THR A 10 -25.40 9.04 3.79
C THR A 10 -25.65 8.55 2.38
N PHE A 11 -24.61 8.63 1.54
CA PHE A 11 -24.55 7.92 0.27
C PHE A 11 -24.39 6.43 0.55
N GLU A 12 -25.51 5.74 0.79
CA GLU A 12 -25.57 4.27 0.78
C GLU A 12 -25.87 3.79 -0.64
N ASP A 13 -24.82 3.72 -1.46
CA ASP A 13 -24.87 2.99 -2.72
C ASP A 13 -24.51 1.52 -2.44
N ALA A 14 -25.32 0.56 -2.92
CA ALA A 14 -25.06 -0.88 -2.77
C ALA A 14 -23.70 -1.32 -3.35
N ASP A 15 -23.13 -0.54 -4.26
CA ASP A 15 -21.79 -0.70 -4.83
C ASP A 15 -20.67 -0.45 -3.79
N ASN A 16 -20.97 0.27 -2.70
CA ASN A 16 -20.04 0.59 -1.63
C ASN A 16 -19.74 -0.62 -0.72
N GLN A 17 -20.67 -1.57 -0.57
CA GLN A 17 -20.47 -2.72 0.31
C GLN A 17 -19.54 -3.76 -0.33
N GLU A 18 -19.73 -4.06 -1.61
CA GLU A 18 -18.86 -4.98 -2.35
C GLU A 18 -17.44 -4.41 -2.49
N THR A 19 -17.30 -3.13 -2.84
CA THR A 19 -16.00 -2.45 -2.90
C THR A 19 -15.29 -2.38 -1.55
N ARG A 20 -16.00 -2.12 -0.44
CA ARG A 20 -15.45 -2.22 0.92
C ARG A 20 -14.94 -3.64 1.21
N SER A 21 -15.72 -4.66 0.86
CA SER A 21 -15.33 -6.07 1.10
C SER A 21 -14.08 -6.48 0.29
N ALA A 22 -13.96 -6.05 -0.97
CA ALA A 22 -12.79 -6.31 -1.79
C ALA A 22 -11.55 -5.60 -1.25
N LYS A 23 -11.70 -4.35 -0.81
CA LYS A 23 -10.64 -3.56 -0.17
C LYS A 23 -10.15 -4.21 1.13
N GLU A 24 -11.06 -4.68 1.97
CA GLU A 24 -10.73 -5.40 3.21
C GLU A 24 -10.02 -6.72 2.94
N ALA A 25 -10.50 -7.49 1.96
CA ALA A 25 -9.86 -8.74 1.56
C ALA A 25 -8.43 -8.51 1.03
N LEU A 26 -8.22 -7.47 0.22
CA LEU A 26 -6.89 -7.10 -0.25
C LEU A 26 -5.98 -6.66 0.92
N LEU A 27 -6.51 -5.90 1.88
CA LEU A 27 -5.74 -5.46 3.03
C LEU A 27 -5.28 -6.66 3.88
N LEU A 28 -6.19 -7.60 4.11
CA LEU A 28 -5.89 -8.85 4.81
C LEU A 28 -4.83 -9.66 4.06
N TRP A 29 -4.95 -9.78 2.73
CA TRP A 29 -3.95 -10.46 1.92
C TRP A 29 -2.56 -9.81 2.07
N CYS A 30 -2.47 -8.48 2.03
CA CYS A 30 -1.21 -7.76 2.23
C CYS A 30 -0.62 -8.05 3.62
N GLN A 31 -1.45 -8.04 4.67
CA GLN A 31 -1.03 -8.38 6.03
C GLN A 31 -0.49 -9.80 6.13
N MET A 32 -1.18 -10.79 5.56
CA MET A 32 -0.76 -12.18 5.57
C MET A 32 0.55 -12.39 4.81
N LYS A 33 0.74 -11.73 3.67
CA LYS A 33 1.94 -11.87 2.85
C LYS A 33 3.17 -11.20 3.46
N THR A 34 2.96 -10.11 4.19
CA THR A 34 4.03 -9.34 4.84
C THR A 34 4.24 -9.72 6.31
N ALA A 35 3.47 -10.67 6.86
CA ALA A 35 3.68 -11.18 8.20
C ALA A 35 5.10 -11.75 8.37
N GLY A 36 5.79 -11.31 9.42
CA GLY A 36 7.16 -11.71 9.73
C GLY A 36 8.25 -10.83 9.13
N TYR A 37 7.92 -9.86 8.26
CA TYR A 37 8.91 -8.90 7.78
C TYR A 37 9.16 -7.80 8.83
N PRO A 38 10.43 -7.53 9.19
CA PRO A 38 10.74 -6.51 10.18
C PRO A 38 10.33 -5.13 9.67
N ASN A 39 9.83 -4.29 10.58
CA ASN A 39 9.40 -2.91 10.31
C ASN A 39 8.20 -2.75 9.35
N VAL A 40 7.53 -3.84 8.95
CA VAL A 40 6.31 -3.79 8.13
C VAL A 40 5.07 -4.01 8.97
N ASN A 41 4.12 -3.07 8.88
CA ASN A 41 2.81 -3.19 9.50
C ASN A 41 1.74 -2.55 8.61
N VAL A 42 1.11 -3.36 7.76
CA VAL A 42 0.11 -2.89 6.80
C VAL A 42 -1.26 -2.75 7.49
N ARG A 43 -1.73 -1.51 7.65
CA ARG A 43 -2.98 -1.17 8.34
C ARG A 43 -3.96 -0.40 7.45
N ASN A 44 -3.49 0.16 6.35
CA ASN A 44 -4.26 0.93 5.38
C ASN A 44 -3.55 0.91 4.02
N PHE A 45 -4.14 1.53 3.00
CA PHE A 45 -3.56 1.68 1.66
C PHE A 45 -2.88 3.04 1.43
N THR A 46 -2.54 3.76 2.50
CA THR A 46 -1.91 5.09 2.42
C THR A 46 -0.61 5.10 3.22
N THR A 47 -0.67 5.44 4.50
CA THR A 47 0.51 5.69 5.35
C THR A 47 1.36 4.44 5.58
N SER A 48 0.75 3.24 5.57
CA SER A 48 1.48 1.97 5.73
C SER A 48 2.46 1.64 4.61
N TRP A 49 2.39 2.34 3.47
CA TRP A 49 3.20 2.06 2.29
C TRP A 49 4.25 3.14 1.99
N ARG A 50 4.20 4.28 2.71
CA ARG A 50 5.03 5.46 2.45
C ARG A 50 6.53 5.20 2.54
N ASP A 51 6.96 4.31 3.43
CA ASP A 51 8.39 4.00 3.61
C ASP A 51 8.91 2.98 2.59
N GLY A 52 8.06 2.47 1.70
CA GLY A 52 8.39 1.52 0.64
C GLY A 52 8.66 0.08 1.11
N LEU A 53 8.73 -0.18 2.42
CA LEU A 53 9.10 -1.51 2.94
C LEU A 53 8.04 -2.57 2.66
N ALA A 54 6.76 -2.20 2.68
CA ALA A 54 5.66 -3.11 2.37
C ALA A 54 5.70 -3.60 0.91
N PHE A 55 6.04 -2.74 -0.05
CA PHE A 55 6.18 -3.14 -1.46
C PHE A 55 7.34 -4.11 -1.66
N ASN A 56 8.51 -3.81 -1.09
CA ASN A 56 9.68 -4.69 -1.14
C ASN A 56 9.39 -6.05 -0.50
N ALA A 57 8.65 -6.07 0.62
CA ALA A 57 8.30 -7.32 1.31
C ALA A 57 7.39 -8.20 0.46
N LEU A 58 6.42 -7.61 -0.26
CA LEU A 58 5.56 -8.36 -1.18
C LEU A 58 6.35 -8.97 -2.35
N ILE A 59 7.28 -8.23 -2.93
CA ILE A 59 8.14 -8.73 -4.01
C ILE A 59 9.04 -9.86 -3.47
N HIS A 60 9.75 -9.62 -2.36
CA HIS A 60 10.62 -10.62 -1.73
C HIS A 60 9.86 -11.90 -1.35
N LYS A 61 8.61 -11.80 -0.91
CA LYS A 61 7.78 -12.96 -0.56
C LYS A 61 7.51 -13.87 -1.77
N HIS A 62 7.42 -13.32 -2.98
CA HIS A 62 7.17 -14.09 -4.21
C HIS A 62 8.47 -14.46 -4.93
N ARG A 63 9.47 -13.59 -4.90
CA ARG A 63 10.77 -13.71 -5.58
C ARG A 63 11.89 -13.19 -4.66
N PRO A 64 12.34 -14.00 -3.69
CA PRO A 64 13.33 -13.56 -2.70
C PRO A 64 14.69 -13.23 -3.31
N ASP A 65 14.99 -13.78 -4.49
CA ASP A 65 16.20 -13.52 -5.25
C ASP A 65 16.29 -12.10 -5.82
N LEU A 66 15.18 -11.37 -5.90
CA LEU A 66 15.14 -10.05 -6.52
C LEU A 66 15.31 -8.88 -5.53
N ILE A 67 15.21 -9.13 -4.22
CA ILE A 67 15.21 -8.08 -3.20
C ILE A 67 16.12 -8.48 -2.04
N GLU A 68 17.16 -7.71 -1.78
CA GLU A 68 17.98 -7.89 -0.57
C GLU A 68 17.32 -7.21 0.65
N TYR A 69 16.23 -7.79 1.15
CA TYR A 69 15.34 -7.13 2.12
C TYR A 69 16.07 -6.67 3.39
N ASP A 70 17.02 -7.47 3.89
CA ASP A 70 17.77 -7.19 5.12
C ASP A 70 18.66 -5.94 5.04
N LYS A 71 18.93 -5.44 3.83
CA LYS A 71 19.69 -4.20 3.59
C LYS A 71 18.80 -2.95 3.60
N LEU A 72 17.48 -3.10 3.57
CA LEU A 72 16.54 -1.99 3.50
C LEU A 72 16.37 -1.32 4.86
N GLN A 73 16.20 0.00 4.83
CA GLN A 73 16.01 0.81 6.04
C GLN A 73 14.77 1.68 5.92
N LYS A 74 13.97 1.72 6.99
CA LYS A 74 12.73 2.52 7.05
C LYS A 74 12.96 4.02 6.77
N SER A 75 14.11 4.55 7.16
CA SER A 75 14.48 5.96 6.94
C SER A 75 14.73 6.31 5.48
N ASN A 76 14.94 5.32 4.60
CA ASN A 76 15.29 5.54 3.20
C ASN A 76 14.10 5.28 2.25
N ALA A 77 13.00 5.97 2.51
CA ALA A 77 11.72 5.75 1.83
C ALA A 77 11.80 5.85 0.29
N LEU A 78 12.46 6.89 -0.23
CA LEU A 78 12.57 7.12 -1.67
C LEU A 78 13.33 5.98 -2.37
N PHE A 79 14.44 5.54 -1.78
CA PHE A 79 15.18 4.39 -2.28
C PHE A 79 14.34 3.11 -2.24
N ASN A 80 13.66 2.83 -1.12
CA ASN A 80 12.85 1.62 -0.99
C ASN A 80 11.73 1.59 -2.05
N LEU A 81 11.05 2.72 -2.26
CA LEU A 81 10.00 2.84 -3.28
C LEU A 81 10.57 2.62 -4.70
N GLY A 82 11.69 3.28 -5.02
CA GLY A 82 12.38 3.10 -6.31
C GLY A 82 12.78 1.65 -6.55
N ASN A 83 13.46 1.04 -5.57
CA ASN A 83 13.90 -0.35 -5.64
C ASN A 83 12.73 -1.31 -5.92
N ALA A 84 11.61 -1.15 -5.21
CA ALA A 84 10.44 -2.00 -5.44
C ALA A 84 9.84 -1.80 -6.83
N PHE A 85 9.63 -0.55 -7.25
CA PHE A 85 8.95 -0.25 -8.52
C PHE A 85 9.80 -0.59 -9.73
N ASP A 86 11.10 -0.30 -9.69
CA ASP A 86 12.04 -0.68 -10.75
C ASP A 86 12.16 -2.19 -10.88
N THR A 87 12.26 -2.90 -9.75
CA THR A 87 12.29 -4.37 -9.76
C THR A 87 11.01 -4.96 -10.32
N ALA A 88 9.85 -4.43 -9.91
CA ALA A 88 8.55 -4.89 -10.39
C ALA A 88 8.39 -4.67 -11.91
N GLU A 89 8.82 -3.53 -12.42
CA GLU A 89 8.77 -3.22 -13.85
C GLU A 89 9.73 -4.09 -14.65
N GLN A 90 11.00 -4.10 -14.28
CA GLN A 90 12.06 -4.74 -15.09
C GLN A 90 12.04 -6.26 -15.01
N GLN A 91 11.69 -6.81 -13.84
CA GLN A 91 11.81 -8.26 -13.58
C GLN A 91 10.47 -8.99 -13.59
N LEU A 92 9.36 -8.28 -13.35
CA LEU A 92 8.01 -8.87 -13.29
C LEU A 92 7.08 -8.34 -14.38
N GLY A 93 7.52 -7.38 -15.19
CA GLY A 93 6.72 -6.80 -16.28
C GLY A 93 5.51 -6.01 -15.80
N LEU A 94 5.50 -5.57 -14.54
CA LEU A 94 4.41 -4.77 -13.98
C LEU A 94 4.55 -3.32 -14.45
N MET A 95 3.57 -2.84 -15.21
CA MET A 95 3.52 -1.43 -15.61
C MET A 95 3.42 -0.53 -14.36
N LYS A 96 4.27 0.49 -14.28
CA LYS A 96 4.20 1.52 -13.24
C LYS A 96 2.94 2.36 -13.44
N PHE A 97 1.95 2.18 -12.57
CA PHE A 97 0.79 3.06 -12.47
C PHE A 97 0.98 4.17 -11.41
N LEU A 98 2.06 4.10 -10.62
CA LEU A 98 2.37 5.03 -9.53
C LEU A 98 3.83 5.46 -9.62
N ASP A 99 4.07 6.77 -9.75
CA ASP A 99 5.40 7.36 -9.59
C ASP A 99 5.64 7.70 -8.11
N PRO A 100 6.87 7.55 -7.59
CA PRO A 100 7.20 7.88 -6.20
C PRO A 100 6.77 9.29 -5.79
N GLU A 101 6.96 10.28 -6.68
CA GLU A 101 6.52 11.66 -6.47
C GLU A 101 4.99 11.80 -6.42
N GLY A 102 4.26 11.04 -7.23
CA GLY A 102 2.80 10.97 -7.19
C GLY A 102 2.30 10.37 -5.87
N LEU A 103 2.99 9.36 -5.34
CA LEU A 103 2.66 8.79 -4.03
C LEU A 103 2.88 9.80 -2.89
N PHE A 104 3.90 10.66 -2.95
CA PHE A 104 4.08 11.73 -1.98
C PHE A 104 3.00 12.81 -2.09
N SER A 105 2.60 13.18 -3.32
CA SER A 105 1.61 14.23 -3.59
C SER A 105 0.19 13.86 -3.14
N TYR A 106 -0.23 12.60 -3.29
CA TYR A 106 -1.57 12.15 -2.88
C TYR A 106 -1.75 11.96 -1.36
N ILE A 107 -0.65 12.12 -0.62
CA ILE A 107 -0.54 11.63 0.74
C ILE A 107 -0.16 12.78 1.71
N LEU A 108 0.05 14.00 1.22
CA LEU A 108 0.04 15.25 2.00
C LEU A 108 -1.28 15.98 1.75
#